data_AF-A0A2H1X3X9-F1
#
_entry.id   AF-A0A2H1X3X9-F1
#
_cell.length_a   1.000
_cell.length_b   1.000
_cell.length_c   1.000
_cell.angle_alpha   90.00
_cell.angle_beta   90.00
_cell.angle_gamma   90.00
#
_symmetry.space_group_name_H-M   'P 1'
#
loop_
_entity.id
_entity.type
_entity.pdbx_description
1 polymer ?
#
loop_
_entity_poly.entity_id
_entity_poly.type
_entity_poly.pdbx_seq_one_letter_code
_entity_poly.pdbx_strand_id
1 'polypeptide(L)'
;MNSTSDKYPTYAEYARRSLLRLRIVKGLSNELVVQIVVRGIMDPHVRAAAANADLTIENLVSFLAIYVKPGRAKNETRVPPSNAIKRRHVPTNNKCFSCGQTGHMSYKCFKNQKPSENVAKPSGSFSKLTCSFCKKIGHKEADCFAKQRSEAQN
;
A
#
# COMPACT_ATOMS: atom_id res chain seq x y z
N MET A 1 -18.09 -16.62 -5.63
CA MET A 1 -16.63 -16.59 -5.39
C MET A 1 -15.95 -15.86 -6.54
N ASN A 2 -15.50 -14.62 -6.37
CA ASN A 2 -14.85 -13.88 -7.46
C ASN A 2 -13.39 -14.35 -7.61
N SER A 3 -13.15 -15.28 -8.51
CA SER A 3 -11.84 -15.82 -8.88
C SER A 3 -11.31 -15.13 -10.14
N THR A 4 -11.15 -13.81 -10.10
CA THR A 4 -10.58 -13.04 -11.21
C THR A 4 -9.06 -13.02 -11.16
N SER A 5 -8.41 -12.77 -12.30
CA SER A 5 -6.94 -12.66 -12.43
C SER A 5 -6.32 -11.58 -11.56
N ASP A 6 -7.14 -10.68 -11.00
CA ASP A 6 -6.67 -9.52 -10.29
C ASP A 6 -6.05 -9.79 -8.93
N LYS A 7 -6.45 -10.89 -8.30
CA LYS A 7 -5.96 -11.32 -6.98
C LYS A 7 -4.56 -11.91 -7.03
N TYR A 8 -4.07 -12.23 -8.22
CA TYR A 8 -2.79 -12.90 -8.43
C TYR A 8 -1.75 -11.91 -8.97
N PRO A 9 -0.47 -12.12 -8.62
CA PRO A 9 0.62 -11.27 -9.11
C PRO A 9 0.86 -11.45 -10.61
N THR A 10 0.67 -12.67 -11.14
CA THR A 10 0.87 -12.99 -12.57
C THR A 10 -0.32 -13.74 -13.14
N TYR A 11 -0.52 -13.63 -14.47
CA TYR A 11 -1.56 -14.37 -15.18
C TYR A 11 -1.31 -15.89 -15.18
N ALA A 12 -0.04 -16.30 -15.25
CA ALA A 12 0.34 -17.72 -15.14
C ALA A 12 -0.04 -18.32 -13.78
N GLU A 13 0.18 -17.58 -12.67
CA GLU A 13 -0.21 -18.08 -11.34
C GLU A 13 -1.73 -18.18 -11.19
N TYR A 14 -2.45 -17.18 -11.71
CA TYR A 14 -3.90 -17.23 -11.79
C TYR A 14 -4.39 -18.48 -12.53
N ALA A 15 -3.86 -18.76 -13.72
CA ALA A 15 -4.25 -19.91 -14.52
C ALA A 15 -4.00 -21.23 -13.79
N ARG A 16 -2.81 -21.43 -13.21
CA ARG A 16 -2.48 -22.63 -12.43
C ARG A 16 -3.47 -22.88 -11.30
N ARG A 17 -3.75 -21.85 -10.49
CA ARG A 17 -4.67 -21.97 -9.36
C ARG A 17 -6.13 -22.18 -9.79
N SER A 18 -6.55 -21.57 -10.89
CA SER A 18 -7.89 -21.79 -11.45
C SER A 18 -8.05 -23.20 -12.02
N LEU A 19 -7.06 -23.71 -12.75
CA LEU A 19 -7.06 -25.08 -13.25
C LEU A 19 -7.07 -26.12 -12.12
N LEU A 20 -6.30 -25.90 -11.05
CA LEU A 20 -6.33 -26.75 -9.86
C LEU A 20 -7.73 -26.83 -9.21
N ARG A 21 -8.47 -25.72 -9.19
CA ARG A 21 -9.85 -25.70 -8.67
C ARG A 21 -10.82 -26.40 -9.61
N LEU A 22 -10.70 -26.16 -10.91
CA LEU A 22 -11.58 -26.75 -11.92
C LEU A 22 -11.38 -28.26 -12.07
N ARG A 23 -10.18 -28.78 -11.76
CA ARG A 23 -9.91 -30.24 -11.72
C ARG A 23 -10.79 -31.01 -10.73
N ILE A 24 -11.31 -30.37 -9.68
CA ILE A 24 -12.19 -31.00 -8.70
C ILE A 24 -13.59 -31.22 -9.29
N VAL A 25 -13.98 -30.39 -10.26
CA VAL A 25 -15.30 -30.42 -10.85
C VAL A 25 -15.32 -31.47 -11.96
N LYS A 26 -16.12 -32.53 -11.78
CA LYS A 26 -16.27 -33.60 -12.77
C LYS A 26 -17.19 -33.16 -13.91
N GLY A 27 -16.91 -33.65 -15.11
CA GLY A 27 -17.79 -33.48 -16.28
C GLY A 27 -17.60 -32.21 -17.11
N LEU A 28 -16.56 -31.41 -16.86
CA LEU A 28 -16.19 -30.33 -17.77
C LEU A 28 -15.27 -30.82 -18.88
N SER A 29 -15.54 -30.37 -20.11
CA SER A 29 -14.61 -30.53 -21.21
C SER A 29 -13.40 -29.60 -21.04
N ASN A 30 -12.27 -29.99 -21.64
CA ASN A 30 -11.02 -29.23 -21.53
C ASN A 30 -11.18 -27.80 -22.11
N GLU A 31 -11.93 -27.66 -23.18
CA GLU A 31 -12.24 -26.37 -23.80
C GLU A 31 -13.03 -25.45 -22.85
N LEU A 32 -14.05 -25.99 -22.17
CA LEU A 32 -14.88 -25.23 -21.25
C LEU A 32 -14.08 -24.79 -20.02
N VAL A 33 -13.18 -25.65 -19.55
CA VAL A 33 -12.20 -25.29 -18.49
C VAL A 33 -11.35 -24.09 -18.92
N VAL A 34 -10.79 -24.12 -20.13
CA VAL A 34 -9.99 -23.01 -20.67
C VAL A 34 -10.82 -21.73 -20.79
N GLN A 35 -12.03 -21.82 -21.35
CA GLN A 35 -12.93 -20.67 -21.49
C GLN A 35 -13.29 -20.03 -20.15
N ILE A 36 -13.51 -20.82 -19.10
CA ILE A 36 -13.76 -20.31 -17.74
C ILE A 36 -12.55 -19.51 -17.25
N VAL A 37 -11.34 -20.04 -17.44
CA VAL A 37 -10.11 -19.36 -17.01
C VAL A 37 -9.92 -18.05 -17.78
N VAL A 38 -10.06 -18.08 -19.11
CA VAL A 38 -9.93 -16.90 -19.98
C VAL A 38 -10.96 -15.83 -19.60
N ARG A 39 -12.22 -16.21 -19.34
CA ARG A 39 -13.27 -15.27 -18.92
C ARG A 39 -12.97 -14.57 -17.60
N GLY A 40 -12.25 -15.22 -16.69
CA GLY A 40 -11.83 -14.60 -15.42
C GLY A 40 -10.62 -13.65 -15.53
N ILE A 41 -10.02 -13.49 -16.71
CA ILE A 41 -8.98 -12.48 -16.97
C ILE A 41 -9.64 -11.09 -17.06
N MET A 42 -9.17 -10.17 -16.22
CA MET A 42 -9.72 -8.80 -16.15
C MET A 42 -9.17 -7.88 -17.25
N ASP A 43 -7.93 -8.11 -17.68
CA ASP A 43 -7.32 -7.33 -18.74
C ASP A 43 -7.97 -7.67 -20.10
N PRO A 44 -8.62 -6.70 -20.77
CA PRO A 44 -9.33 -6.98 -22.02
C PRO A 44 -8.42 -7.45 -23.14
N HIS A 45 -7.17 -6.96 -23.20
CA HIS A 45 -6.24 -7.28 -24.27
C HIS A 45 -5.71 -8.71 -24.12
N VAL A 46 -5.27 -9.07 -22.91
CA VAL A 46 -4.81 -10.44 -22.61
C VAL A 46 -5.96 -11.43 -22.78
N ARG A 47 -7.18 -11.06 -22.37
CA ARG A 47 -8.36 -11.91 -22.56
C ARG A 47 -8.68 -12.13 -24.03
N ALA A 48 -8.69 -11.08 -24.85
CA ALA A 48 -8.95 -11.19 -26.28
C ALA A 48 -7.86 -12.03 -26.97
N ALA A 49 -6.59 -11.79 -26.65
CA ALA A 49 -5.49 -12.57 -27.19
C ALA A 49 -5.59 -14.05 -26.82
N ALA A 50 -5.93 -14.38 -25.57
CA ALA A 50 -6.13 -15.76 -25.13
C ALA A 50 -7.36 -16.41 -25.78
N ALA A 51 -8.44 -15.67 -25.98
CA ALA A 51 -9.64 -16.18 -26.63
C ALA A 51 -9.40 -16.53 -28.11
N ASN A 52 -8.53 -15.78 -28.79
CA ASN A 52 -8.22 -15.99 -30.20
C ASN A 52 -7.10 -17.01 -30.45
N ALA A 53 -6.42 -17.49 -29.40
CA ALA A 53 -5.22 -18.33 -29.53
C ALA A 53 -5.51 -19.85 -29.45
N ASP A 54 -6.79 -20.26 -29.43
CA ASP A 54 -7.24 -21.67 -29.36
C ASP A 54 -6.39 -22.55 -28.43
N LEU A 55 -6.35 -22.15 -27.16
CA LEU A 55 -5.44 -22.72 -26.16
C LEU A 55 -5.96 -24.04 -25.59
N THR A 56 -5.05 -25.00 -25.38
CA THR A 56 -5.28 -26.18 -24.56
C THR A 56 -4.91 -25.92 -23.09
N ILE A 57 -5.35 -26.79 -22.18
CA ILE A 57 -5.02 -26.69 -20.74
C ILE A 57 -3.50 -26.63 -20.50
N GLU A 58 -2.74 -27.39 -21.28
CA GLU A 58 -1.29 -27.53 -21.16
C GLU A 58 -0.57 -26.25 -21.59
N ASN A 59 -1.01 -25.66 -22.71
CA ASN A 59 -0.39 -24.48 -23.30
C ASN A 59 -0.87 -23.17 -22.68
N LEU A 60 -2.02 -23.17 -22.00
CA LEU A 60 -2.62 -21.98 -21.37
C LEU A 60 -1.67 -21.28 -20.40
N VAL A 61 -0.99 -22.04 -19.54
CA VAL A 61 -0.09 -21.47 -18.54
C VAL A 61 1.16 -20.86 -19.19
N SER A 62 1.72 -21.54 -20.19
CA SER A 62 2.87 -21.07 -20.95
C SER A 62 2.55 -19.80 -21.73
N PHE A 63 1.39 -19.76 -22.38
CA PHE A 63 0.91 -18.57 -23.10
C PHE A 63 0.72 -17.38 -22.15
N LEU A 64 0.05 -17.59 -21.01
CA LEU A 64 -0.18 -16.53 -20.02
C LEU A 64 1.09 -16.08 -19.27
N ALA A 65 2.18 -16.84 -19.35
CA ALA A 65 3.47 -16.44 -18.79
C ALA A 65 4.18 -15.36 -19.63
N ILE A 66 3.84 -15.24 -20.93
CA ILE A 66 4.38 -14.21 -21.83
C ILE A 66 3.88 -12.82 -21.41
N TYR A 67 2.68 -12.74 -20.84
CA TYR A 67 2.07 -11.48 -20.43
C TYR A 67 2.54 -11.05 -19.05
N VAL A 68 3.14 -9.87 -18.99
CA VAL A 68 3.53 -9.22 -17.73
C VAL A 68 2.37 -8.34 -17.27
N LYS A 69 1.92 -8.55 -16.03
CA LYS A 69 0.95 -7.66 -15.41
C LYS A 69 1.66 -6.34 -15.06
N PRO A 70 1.11 -5.16 -15.41
CA PRO A 70 1.68 -3.90 -14.95
C PRO A 70 1.71 -3.96 -13.42
N GLY A 71 2.92 -3.92 -12.87
CA GLY A 71 3.16 -4.19 -11.47
C GLY A 71 2.19 -3.37 -10.63
N ARG A 72 1.31 -4.03 -9.88
CA ARG A 72 0.67 -3.37 -8.74
C ARG A 72 1.83 -3.00 -7.84
N ALA A 73 2.27 -1.74 -7.89
CA ALA A 73 3.17 -1.20 -6.90
C ALA A 73 2.57 -1.61 -5.56
N LYS A 74 3.19 -2.61 -4.92
CA LYS A 74 2.80 -3.00 -3.59
C LYS A 74 2.96 -1.70 -2.81
N ASN A 75 1.87 -1.21 -2.24
CA ASN A 75 1.92 -0.28 -1.11
C ASN A 75 2.54 -1.07 0.05
N GLU A 76 3.80 -1.44 -0.11
CA GLU A 76 4.65 -2.07 0.86
C GLU A 76 5.08 -0.91 1.75
N THR A 77 4.32 -0.72 2.82
CA THR A 77 4.76 -0.17 4.10
C THR A 77 5.69 1.04 4.02
N ARG A 78 5.10 2.25 4.12
CA ARG A 78 5.69 3.46 4.74
C ARG A 78 7.22 3.50 4.82
N VAL A 79 7.88 3.84 3.72
CA VAL A 79 9.08 4.67 3.74
C VAL A 79 8.73 5.89 2.90
N PRO A 80 8.83 7.13 3.42
CA PRO A 80 8.51 8.31 2.62
C PRO A 80 9.58 8.46 1.52
N PRO A 81 9.22 8.45 0.22
CA PRO A 81 10.13 8.90 -0.80
C PRO A 81 10.21 10.43 -0.69
N SER A 82 11.37 10.91 -0.27
CA SER A 82 11.77 12.29 -0.44
C SER A 82 11.68 12.67 -1.92
N ASN A 83 10.96 13.76 -2.18
CA ASN A 83 10.99 14.59 -3.39
C ASN A 83 10.41 14.00 -4.68
N ALA A 84 9.17 14.43 -4.99
CA ALA A 84 8.91 15.39 -6.07
C ALA A 84 7.46 15.22 -6.56
N ILE A 85 6.52 15.92 -5.94
CA ILE A 85 5.19 16.12 -6.54
C ILE A 85 5.04 17.61 -6.81
N LYS A 86 5.26 18.01 -8.06
CA LYS A 86 4.70 19.25 -8.62
C LYS A 86 3.17 19.13 -8.56
N ARG A 87 2.55 19.57 -7.47
CA ARG A 87 1.09 19.70 -7.41
C ARG A 87 0.73 20.96 -8.20
N ARG A 88 -0.11 20.79 -9.23
CA ARG A 88 -0.85 21.90 -9.83
C ARG A 88 -1.60 22.61 -8.69
N HIS A 89 -1.21 23.84 -8.43
CA HIS A 89 -1.80 24.69 -7.41
C HIS A 89 -3.18 25.13 -7.92
N VAL A 90 -4.22 24.41 -7.54
CA VAL A 90 -5.58 24.97 -7.55
C VAL A 90 -5.58 26.07 -6.49
N PRO A 91 -5.80 27.36 -6.83
CA PRO A 91 -5.78 28.44 -5.86
C PRO A 91 -7.05 28.37 -5.02
N THR A 92 -7.05 27.51 -4.02
CA THR A 92 -7.96 27.67 -2.89
C THR A 92 -7.50 28.94 -2.18
N ASN A 93 -8.42 29.91 -2.07
CA ASN A 93 -8.26 31.19 -1.37
C ASN A 93 -8.00 30.93 0.13
N ASN A 94 -6.85 30.37 0.47
CA ASN A 94 -6.43 30.04 1.83
C ASN A 94 -5.99 31.34 2.51
N LYS A 95 -6.99 32.14 2.87
CA LYS A 95 -6.85 33.18 3.89
C LYS A 95 -6.68 32.51 5.24
N CYS A 96 -5.78 33.03 6.05
CA CYS A 96 -5.60 32.62 7.43
C CYS A 96 -6.93 32.77 8.17
N PHE A 97 -7.42 31.70 8.82
CA PHE A 97 -8.68 31.75 9.58
C PHE A 97 -8.56 32.62 10.84
N SER A 98 -7.33 32.93 11.30
CA SER A 98 -7.10 33.76 12.47
C SER A 98 -7.00 35.26 12.17
N CYS A 99 -6.48 35.66 10.99
CA CYS A 99 -6.28 37.08 10.68
C CYS A 99 -6.86 37.53 9.33
N GLY A 100 -7.47 36.62 8.57
CA GLY A 100 -8.09 36.91 7.28
C GLY A 100 -7.13 37.24 6.13
N GLN A 101 -5.82 37.33 6.37
CA GLN A 101 -4.82 37.61 5.33
C GLN A 101 -4.43 36.34 4.57
N THR A 102 -4.17 36.48 3.27
CA THR A 102 -3.66 35.40 2.41
C THR A 102 -2.13 35.27 2.53
N GLY A 103 -1.59 34.12 2.13
CA GLY A 103 -0.14 33.87 2.15
C GLY A 103 0.38 33.10 3.38
N HIS A 104 -0.47 32.82 4.37
CA HIS A 104 -0.14 31.90 5.46
C HIS A 104 -1.40 31.20 6.01
N MET A 105 -1.22 30.05 6.64
CA MET A 105 -2.30 29.33 7.34
C MET A 105 -2.30 29.70 8.83
N SER A 106 -3.40 29.44 9.55
CA SER A 106 -3.59 29.86 10.96
C SER A 106 -2.47 29.43 11.92
N TYR A 107 -1.85 28.28 11.67
CA TYR A 107 -0.73 27.76 12.48
C TYR A 107 0.61 28.49 12.24
N LYS A 108 0.72 29.24 11.13
CA LYS A 108 1.87 30.08 10.76
C LYS A 108 1.50 31.58 10.80
N CYS A 109 0.42 31.93 11.50
CA CYS A 109 0.00 33.32 11.64
C CYS A 109 0.89 34.08 12.62
N PHE A 110 1.58 35.10 12.13
CA PHE A 110 2.45 35.96 12.95
C PHE A 110 1.69 36.67 14.07
N LYS A 111 0.40 36.98 13.89
CA LYS A 111 -0.44 37.61 14.92
C LYS A 111 -0.77 36.66 16.10
N ASN A 112 -0.68 35.35 15.90
CA ASN A 112 -0.92 34.37 16.97
C ASN A 112 0.34 34.04 17.78
N GLN A 113 1.50 34.55 17.36
CA GLN A 113 2.70 34.51 18.19
C GLN A 113 2.61 35.63 19.22
N LYS A 114 1.91 35.37 20.33
CA LYS A 114 2.12 36.18 21.53
C LYS A 114 3.62 36.13 21.86
N PRO A 115 4.28 37.25 22.19
CA PRO A 115 5.62 37.21 22.77
C PRO A 115 5.47 36.70 24.20
N SER A 116 5.34 35.38 24.34
CA SER A 116 5.47 34.73 25.65
C SER A 116 6.95 34.55 25.89
N GLU A 117 7.50 35.49 26.64
CA GLU A 117 8.66 35.29 27.47
C GLU A 117 8.55 33.90 28.16
N ASN A 118 9.65 33.15 28.11
CA ASN A 118 9.99 32.07 29.02
C ASN A 118 8.99 30.91 29.20
N VAL A 119 8.82 30.08 28.16
CA VAL A 119 8.74 28.62 28.37
C VAL A 119 9.49 27.92 27.23
N ALA A 120 10.79 27.71 27.44
CA ALA A 120 11.57 26.76 26.69
C ALA A 120 10.97 25.36 26.88
N LYS A 121 10.12 24.92 25.95
CA LYS A 121 9.92 23.49 25.73
C LYS A 121 11.26 22.95 25.25
N PRO A 122 11.87 21.96 25.92
CA PRO A 122 13.13 21.42 25.45
C PRO A 122 12.85 20.71 24.13
N SER A 123 13.32 21.32 23.05
CA SER A 123 13.66 20.63 21.81
C SER A 123 14.58 19.49 22.23
N GLY A 124 14.00 18.29 22.34
CA GLY A 124 14.68 17.09 22.77
C GLY A 124 15.85 16.84 21.84
N SER A 125 17.03 17.19 22.31
CA SER A 125 18.30 16.71 21.78
C SER A 125 18.29 15.19 21.96
N PHE A 126 17.83 14.46 20.93
CA PHE A 126 17.75 13.00 20.87
C PHE A 126 19.14 12.34 20.75
N SER A 127 20.17 12.96 21.31
CA SER A 127 21.53 12.46 21.20
C SER A 127 21.87 11.69 22.48
N LYS A 128 21.68 10.37 22.43
CA LYS A 128 22.21 9.34 23.36
C LYS A 128 21.42 9.01 24.63
N LEU A 129 20.11 9.24 24.70
CA LEU A 129 19.31 8.71 25.81
C LEU A 129 18.92 7.25 25.52
N THR A 130 19.65 6.29 26.10
CA THR A 130 19.33 4.85 26.08
C THR A 130 18.49 4.46 27.29
N CYS A 131 17.39 3.76 27.07
CA CYS A 131 16.58 3.17 28.13
C CYS A 131 17.35 2.01 28.78
N SER A 132 17.57 2.01 30.10
CA SER A 132 18.36 0.94 30.74
C SER A 132 17.59 -0.38 30.90
N PHE A 133 16.25 -0.38 30.80
CA PHE A 133 15.43 -1.60 30.78
C PHE A 133 15.53 -2.36 29.45
N CYS A 134 15.26 -1.69 28.32
CA CYS A 134 15.21 -2.35 27.01
C CYS A 134 16.40 -2.04 26.10
N LYS A 135 17.37 -1.27 26.59
CA LYS A 135 18.63 -0.86 25.91
C LYS A 135 18.44 -0.17 24.55
N LYS A 136 17.23 0.30 24.25
CA LYS A 136 16.92 1.04 23.01
C LYS A 136 17.05 2.54 23.26
N ILE A 137 17.51 3.26 22.24
CA ILE A 137 17.59 4.72 22.25
C ILE A 137 16.22 5.37 22.08
N GLY A 138 16.07 6.59 22.58
CA GLY A 138 14.94 7.47 22.25
C GLY A 138 13.79 7.49 23.26
N HIS A 139 13.92 6.83 24.41
CA HIS A 139 12.97 6.93 25.53
C HIS A 139 13.64 6.65 26.88
N LYS A 140 12.99 7.09 27.98
CA LYS A 140 13.41 6.80 29.37
C LYS A 140 12.76 5.51 29.87
N GLU A 141 13.26 4.97 30.97
CA GLU A 141 12.70 3.76 31.59
C GLU A 141 11.22 3.93 32.01
N ALA A 142 10.83 5.12 32.46
CA ALA A 142 9.44 5.44 32.83
C ALA A 142 8.47 5.32 31.64
N ASP A 143 8.94 5.66 30.44
CA ASP A 143 8.16 5.60 29.19
C ASP A 143 8.47 4.32 28.40
N CYS A 144 9.09 3.31 29.04
CA CYS A 144 9.46 2.08 28.36
C CYS A 144 8.25 1.18 28.17
N PHE A 145 7.84 1.04 26.92
CA PHE A 145 6.71 0.20 26.54
C PHE A 145 6.90 -1.28 26.91
N ALA A 146 8.14 -1.77 26.93
CA ALA A 146 8.45 -3.13 27.37
C ALA A 146 8.21 -3.31 28.88
N LYS A 147 8.58 -2.30 29.69
CA LYS A 147 8.38 -2.30 31.13
C LYS A 147 6.89 -2.18 31.50
N GLN A 148 6.18 -1.26 30.84
CA GLN A 148 4.74 -1.10 31.04
C GLN A 148 3.96 -2.39 30.73
N ARG A 149 4.39 -3.16 29.71
CA ARG A 149 3.75 -4.43 29.37
C ARG A 149 4.03 -5.53 30.40
N SER A 150 5.24 -5.60 30.95
CA SER A 150 5.58 -6.59 32.00
C SER A 150 4.89 -6.29 33.33
N GLU A 151 4.73 -5.01 33.68
CA GLU A 151 4.01 -4.62 34.90
C GLU A 151 2.49 -4.84 34.78
N ALA A 152 1.92 -4.75 33.57
CA ALA A 152 0.50 -5.02 33.33
C ALA A 152 0.14 -6.53 33.27
N GLN A 153 1.13 -7.42 33.22
CA GLN A 153 0.95 -8.87 33.19
C GLN A 153 1.21 -9.56 34.55
N ASN A 154 1.51 -8.79 35.58
CA ASN A 154 1.68 -9.25 36.96
C ASN A 154 0.57 -8.64 37.83
#